data_AF-A0A3R8RYC8-F1
#
_entry.id   AF-A0A3R8RYC8-F1
#
_cell.length_a   1.000
_cell.length_b   1.000
_cell.length_c   1.000
_cell.angle_alpha   90.00
_cell.angle_beta   90.00
_cell.angle_gamma   90.00
#
_symmetry.space_group_name_H-M   'P 1'
#
loop_
_entity.id
_entity.type
_entity.pdbx_description
1 polymer ?
#
loop_
_entity_poly.entity_id
_entity_poly.type
_entity_poly.pdbx_seq_one_letter_code
_entity_poly.pdbx_strand_id
1 'polypeptide(L)'
;MEDSLKQSEKYKKAQRQVRQIKKFYGHLRVYIIINALLIMVKLNLFNWFKGEYDWMQDPNFSGWVSWNVIGTPVLWGIGLLGHAIYVFRFKSKSWEELKPTFIKNWEKRQLEKFLKEDNKD
;
A
#
# COMPACT_ATOMS: atom_id res chain seq x y z
N MET A 1 -21.81 29.24 16.40
CA MET A 1 -21.97 28.23 15.31
C MET A 1 -20.66 27.94 14.58
N GLU A 2 -19.81 28.94 14.30
CA GLU A 2 -18.57 28.72 13.54
C GLU A 2 -17.54 27.84 14.26
N ASP A 3 -17.41 27.98 15.59
CA ASP A 3 -16.50 27.15 16.39
C ASP A 3 -16.96 25.68 16.50
N SER A 4 -18.27 25.43 16.61
CA SER A 4 -18.80 24.06 16.62
C SER A 4 -18.59 23.36 15.28
N LEU A 5 -18.67 24.08 14.16
CA LEU A 5 -18.35 23.54 12.83
C LEU A 5 -16.86 23.23 12.70
N LYS A 6 -15.96 24.14 13.10
CA LYS A 6 -14.50 23.92 13.10
C LYS A 6 -14.08 22.73 13.98
N GLN A 7 -14.73 22.55 15.13
CA GLN A 7 -14.47 21.41 16.02
C GLN A 7 -14.93 20.09 15.38
N SER A 8 -16.08 20.09 14.69
CA SER A 8 -16.58 18.92 13.96
C SER A 8 -15.66 18.49 12.81
N GLU A 9 -15.10 19.45 12.07
CA GLU A 9 -14.15 19.23 10.97
C GLU A 9 -12.83 18.61 11.47
N LYS A 10 -12.25 19.18 12.54
CA LYS A 10 -11.05 18.64 13.19
C LYS A 10 -11.28 17.21 13.69
N TYR A 11 -12.43 16.95 14.31
CA TYR A 11 -12.81 15.63 14.78
C TYR A 11 -12.93 14.62 13.63
N LYS A 12 -13.65 14.97 12.54
CA LYS A 12 -13.78 14.12 11.35
C LYS A 12 -12.42 13.78 10.73
N LYS A 13 -11.50 14.76 10.68
CA LYS A 13 -10.14 14.55 10.17
C LYS A 13 -9.35 13.56 11.03
N ALA A 14 -9.39 13.72 12.35
CA ALA A 14 -8.74 12.80 13.28
C ALA A 14 -9.34 11.38 13.19
N GLN A 15 -10.67 11.27 13.10
CA GLN A 15 -11.36 9.99 12.95
C GLN A 15 -10.96 9.25 11.66
N ARG A 16 -10.82 9.98 10.55
CA ARG A 16 -10.34 9.41 9.28
C ARG A 16 -8.90 8.89 9.41
N GLN A 17 -8.01 9.65 10.06
CA GLN A 17 -6.63 9.22 10.30
C GLN A 17 -6.56 7.94 11.12
N VAL A 18 -7.26 7.87 12.25
CA VAL A 18 -7.30 6.66 13.10
C VAL A 18 -7.82 5.45 12.32
N ARG A 19 -8.83 5.65 11.48
CA ARG A 19 -9.39 4.58 10.63
C ARG A 19 -8.35 4.04 9.64
N GLN A 20 -7.58 4.91 9.01
CA GLN A 20 -6.54 4.52 8.05
C GLN A 20 -5.35 3.84 8.74
N ILE A 21 -4.95 4.33 9.91
CA ILE A 21 -3.93 3.67 10.75
C ILE A 21 -4.37 2.25 11.12
N LYS A 22 -5.63 2.06 11.54
CA LYS A 22 -6.17 0.71 11.82
C LYS A 22 -6.11 -0.19 10.59
N LYS A 23 -6.48 0.31 9.42
CA LYS A 23 -6.39 -0.46 8.16
C LYS A 23 -4.95 -0.83 7.81
N PHE A 24 -4.00 0.09 8.01
CA PHE A 24 -2.57 -0.19 7.81
C PHE A 24 -2.07 -1.31 8.71
N TYR A 25 -2.43 -1.32 10.00
CA TYR A 25 -2.07 -2.41 10.92
C TYR A 25 -2.64 -3.76 10.49
N GLY A 26 -3.80 -3.78 9.83
CA GLY A 26 -4.34 -4.99 9.19
C GLY A 26 -3.42 -5.51 8.09
N HIS A 27 -2.99 -4.65 7.17
CA HIS A 27 -2.06 -5.02 6.09
C HIS A 27 -0.69 -5.44 6.65
N LEU A 28 -0.14 -4.70 7.61
CA LEU A 28 1.11 -5.03 8.27
C LEU A 28 1.03 -6.39 9.00
N ARG A 29 -0.09 -6.68 9.66
CA ARG A 29 -0.30 -7.98 10.33
C ARG A 29 -0.31 -9.12 9.32
N VAL A 30 -1.08 -9.01 8.25
CA VAL A 30 -1.15 -10.05 7.20
C VAL A 30 0.23 -10.24 6.57
N TYR A 31 0.94 -9.14 6.28
CA TYR A 31 2.31 -9.17 5.79
C TYR A 31 3.23 -9.96 6.75
N ILE A 32 3.25 -9.64 8.04
CA ILE A 32 4.10 -10.35 9.01
C ILE A 32 3.74 -11.84 9.08
N ILE A 33 2.46 -12.19 9.18
CA ILE A 33 2.01 -13.59 9.32
C ILE A 33 2.39 -14.41 8.10
N ILE A 34 2.08 -13.92 6.89
CA ILE A 34 2.38 -14.65 5.65
C ILE A 34 3.89 -14.81 5.47
N ASN A 35 4.67 -13.76 5.70
CA ASN A 35 6.13 -13.83 5.55
C ASN A 35 6.76 -14.76 6.60
N ALA A 36 6.29 -14.72 7.84
CA ALA A 36 6.74 -15.66 8.88
C ALA A 36 6.41 -17.11 8.49
N LEU A 37 5.21 -17.37 7.97
CA LEU A 37 4.81 -18.69 7.49
C LEU A 37 5.68 -19.15 6.30
N LEU A 38 5.95 -18.28 5.33
CA LEU A 38 6.81 -18.60 4.17
C LEU A 38 8.23 -18.95 4.61
N ILE A 39 8.81 -18.18 5.53
CA ILE A 39 10.14 -18.47 6.08
C ILE A 39 10.12 -19.77 6.89
N MET A 40 9.10 -19.99 7.72
CA MET A 40 8.96 -21.20 8.51
C MET A 40 8.81 -22.45 7.64
N VAL A 41 8.02 -22.38 6.56
CA VAL A 41 7.94 -23.43 5.54
C VAL A 41 9.30 -23.63 4.90
N LYS A 42 9.98 -22.57 4.43
CA LYS A 42 11.32 -22.72 3.83
C LYS A 42 12.33 -23.36 4.78
N LEU A 43 12.30 -23.06 6.07
CA LEU A 43 13.24 -23.61 7.04
C LEU A 43 12.89 -25.05 7.47
N ASN A 44 11.60 -25.33 7.66
CA ASN A 44 11.14 -26.62 8.18
C ASN A 44 10.89 -27.65 7.08
N LEU A 45 10.22 -27.29 5.97
CA LEU A 45 9.96 -28.23 4.86
C LEU A 45 11.26 -28.67 4.18
N PHE A 46 12.18 -27.75 3.87
CA PHE A 46 13.44 -28.13 3.20
C PHE A 46 14.34 -29.01 4.07
N ASN A 47 14.29 -28.87 5.39
CA ASN A 47 15.10 -29.70 6.28
C ASN A 47 14.48 -31.07 6.54
N TRP A 48 13.14 -31.16 6.57
CA TRP A 48 12.43 -32.40 6.90
C TRP A 48 12.22 -33.30 5.66
N PHE A 49 11.92 -32.71 4.50
CA PHE A 49 11.61 -33.45 3.27
C PHE A 49 12.77 -33.61 2.29
N LYS A 50 13.95 -33.06 2.61
CA LYS A 50 15.15 -33.18 1.76
C LYS A 50 15.49 -34.62 1.40
N GLY A 51 15.14 -35.58 2.26
CA GLY A 51 15.41 -37.01 2.05
C GLY A 51 14.30 -37.80 1.33
N GLU A 52 13.07 -37.28 1.23
CA GLU A 52 11.89 -38.06 0.79
C GLU A 52 11.31 -37.64 -0.57
N TYR A 53 11.55 -36.41 -1.04
CA TYR A 53 10.91 -35.89 -2.25
C TYR A 53 11.91 -35.34 -3.28
N ASP A 54 12.17 -36.13 -4.32
CA ASP A 54 13.16 -35.87 -5.38
C ASP A 54 12.86 -34.58 -6.19
N TRP A 55 11.58 -34.27 -6.40
CA TRP A 55 11.14 -33.04 -7.09
C TRP A 55 11.46 -31.75 -6.32
N MET A 56 11.68 -31.84 -5.01
CA MET A 56 12.11 -30.72 -4.16
C MET A 56 13.63 -30.47 -4.26
N GLN A 57 14.39 -31.42 -4.82
CA GLN A 57 15.83 -31.31 -5.06
C GLN A 57 16.16 -30.75 -6.45
N ASP A 58 15.15 -30.59 -7.33
CA ASP A 58 15.35 -29.93 -8.62
C ASP A 58 15.92 -28.51 -8.40
N PRO A 59 17.11 -28.21 -8.93
CA PRO A 59 17.77 -26.93 -8.70
C PRO A 59 17.00 -25.73 -9.28
N ASN A 60 16.22 -25.95 -10.35
CA ASN A 60 15.36 -24.91 -10.93
C ASN A 60 14.16 -24.63 -10.03
N PHE A 61 13.51 -25.67 -9.50
CA PHE A 61 12.37 -25.50 -8.61
C PHE A 61 12.79 -24.86 -7.28
N SER A 62 13.88 -25.35 -6.66
CA SER A 62 14.42 -24.81 -5.41
C SER A 62 14.89 -23.35 -5.56
N GLY A 63 15.51 -23.02 -6.69
CA GLY A 63 15.91 -21.65 -7.03
C GLY A 63 14.70 -20.72 -7.22
N TRP A 64 13.69 -21.18 -7.95
CA TRP A 64 12.44 -20.43 -8.15
C TRP A 64 11.70 -20.18 -6.83
N VAL A 65 11.55 -21.19 -5.97
CA VAL A 65 10.91 -21.04 -4.66
C VAL A 65 11.71 -20.07 -3.79
N SER A 66 13.04 -20.22 -3.71
CA SER A 66 13.90 -19.33 -2.93
C SER A 66 13.80 -17.87 -3.38
N TRP A 67 13.77 -17.65 -4.69
CA TRP A 67 13.61 -16.31 -5.25
C TRP A 67 12.26 -15.69 -4.91
N ASN A 68 11.16 -16.44 -5.00
CA ASN A 68 9.83 -15.93 -4.67
C ASN A 68 9.64 -15.70 -3.16
N VAL A 69 10.18 -16.59 -2.32
CA VAL A 69 10.13 -16.45 -0.84
C VAL A 69 10.89 -15.21 -0.36
N ILE A 70 11.83 -14.67 -1.13
CA ILE A 70 12.57 -13.44 -0.78
C ILE A 70 12.05 -12.23 -1.57
N GLY A 71 11.85 -12.38 -2.87
CA GLY A 71 11.43 -11.32 -3.78
C GLY A 71 10.02 -10.81 -3.52
N THR A 72 9.06 -11.70 -3.29
CA THR A 72 7.67 -11.31 -3.02
C THR A 72 7.53 -10.48 -1.74
N PRO A 73 8.12 -10.86 -0.58
CA PRO A 73 8.14 -10.02 0.61
C PRO A 73 8.80 -8.67 0.37
N VAL A 74 9.92 -8.62 -0.37
CA VAL A 74 10.63 -7.36 -0.62
C VAL A 74 9.77 -6.39 -1.42
N LEU A 75 9.14 -6.85 -2.50
CA LEU A 75 8.25 -6.00 -3.32
C LEU A 75 7.01 -5.54 -2.53
N TRP A 76 6.38 -6.45 -1.78
CA TRP A 76 5.26 -6.10 -0.90
C TRP A 76 5.69 -5.15 0.22
N GLY A 77 6.90 -5.32 0.75
CA GLY A 77 7.50 -4.47 1.77
C GLY A 77 7.67 -3.04 1.28
N ILE A 78 8.11 -2.83 0.03
CA ILE A 78 8.18 -1.51 -0.59
C ILE A 78 6.78 -0.87 -0.68
N GLY A 79 5.77 -1.63 -1.12
CA GLY A 79 4.39 -1.14 -1.15
C GLY A 79 3.86 -0.78 0.25
N LEU A 80 4.19 -1.60 1.25
CA LEU A 80 3.84 -1.37 2.64
C LEU A 80 4.52 -0.13 3.21
N LEU A 81 5.80 0.10 2.88
CA LEU A 81 6.54 1.31 3.24
C LEU A 81 5.89 2.55 2.61
N GLY A 82 5.52 2.49 1.32
CA GLY A 82 4.76 3.55 0.66
C GLY A 82 3.44 3.85 1.38
N HIS A 83 2.69 2.81 1.75
CA HIS A 83 1.45 2.97 2.53
C HIS A 83 1.70 3.57 3.92
N ALA A 84 2.78 3.16 4.60
CA ALA A 84 3.16 3.70 5.89
C ALA A 84 3.47 5.21 5.79
N ILE A 85 4.24 5.63 4.77
CA ILE A 85 4.52 7.04 4.50
C ILE A 85 3.20 7.80 4.24
N TYR A 86 2.30 7.24 3.44
CA TYR A 86 0.99 7.84 3.18
C TYR A 86 0.15 8.03 4.45
N VAL A 87 0.08 7.01 5.31
CA VAL A 87 -0.75 7.04 6.51
C VAL A 87 -0.14 7.93 7.60
N PHE A 88 1.16 7.81 7.87
CA PHE A 88 1.81 8.52 8.99
C PHE A 88 2.37 9.89 8.60
N ARG A 89 3.11 10.01 7.49
CA ARG A 89 3.73 11.28 7.08
C ARG A 89 2.71 12.21 6.43
N PHE A 90 1.92 11.69 5.51
CA PHE A 90 0.88 12.47 4.85
C PHE A 90 -0.44 12.52 5.63
N LYS A 91 -0.51 11.89 6.81
CA LYS A 91 -1.68 11.91 7.70
C LYS A 91 -2.99 11.58 6.98
N SER A 92 -2.92 10.66 6.00
CA SER A 92 -4.03 10.28 5.12
C SER A 92 -4.73 11.46 4.45
N LYS A 93 -3.97 12.50 4.09
CA LYS A 93 -4.49 13.62 3.30
C LYS A 93 -5.08 13.12 2.00
N SER A 94 -6.15 13.78 1.56
CA SER A 94 -6.77 13.52 0.25
C SER A 94 -5.74 13.76 -0.86
N TRP A 95 -5.87 13.02 -1.95
CA TRP A 95 -5.03 13.20 -3.13
C TRP A 95 -5.11 14.64 -3.66
N GLU A 96 -6.25 15.33 -3.48
CA GLU A 96 -6.41 16.76 -3.81
C GLU A 96 -5.53 17.72 -2.96
N GLU A 97 -5.28 17.36 -1.70
CA GLU A 97 -4.40 18.13 -0.81
C GLU A 97 -2.92 17.89 -1.11
N LEU A 98 -2.59 16.72 -1.66
CA LEU A 98 -1.23 16.33 -2.04
C LEU A 98 -0.89 16.69 -3.48
N LYS A 99 -1.90 17.00 -4.31
CA LYS A 99 -1.75 17.33 -5.73
C LYS A 99 -0.89 18.60 -5.89
N PRO A 100 0.24 18.53 -6.62
CA PRO A 100 1.08 19.70 -6.91
C PRO A 100 0.31 20.80 -7.63
N THR A 101 0.67 22.06 -7.39
CA THR A 101 0.05 23.23 -8.00
C THR A 101 0.08 23.19 -9.53
N PHE A 102 1.13 22.65 -10.13
CA PHE A 102 1.22 22.48 -11.59
C PHE A 102 0.09 21.61 -12.16
N ILE A 103 -0.25 20.50 -11.49
CA ILE A 103 -1.33 19.61 -11.95
C ILE A 103 -2.68 20.31 -11.80
N LYS A 104 -2.91 21.05 -10.71
CA LYS A 104 -4.14 21.83 -10.53
C LYS A 104 -4.31 22.88 -11.63
N ASN A 105 -3.23 23.57 -11.99
CA ASN A 105 -3.24 24.55 -13.06
C ASN A 105 -3.50 23.90 -14.43
N TRP A 106 -2.91 22.72 -14.68
CA TRP A 106 -3.15 21.96 -15.91
C TRP A 106 -4.62 21.52 -16.02
N GLU A 107 -5.21 20.95 -14.96
CA GLU A 107 -6.62 20.54 -14.95
C GLU A 107 -7.57 21.71 -15.16
N LYS A 108 -7.32 22.84 -14.51
CA LYS A 108 -8.12 24.05 -14.70
C LYS A 108 -8.11 24.51 -16.16
N ARG A 109 -6.95 24.49 -16.80
CA ARG A 109 -6.82 24.83 -18.23
C ARG A 109 -7.59 23.85 -19.13
N GLN A 110 -7.61 22.56 -18.81
CA GLN A 110 -8.39 21.59 -19.57
C GLN A 110 -9.90 21.81 -19.38
N LEU A 111 -10.35 22.02 -18.14
CA LEU A 111 -11.74 22.35 -17.84
C LEU A 111 -12.23 23.59 -18.60
N GLU A 112 -11.42 24.65 -18.63
CA GLU A 112 -11.73 25.87 -19.39
C GLU A 112 -11.80 25.62 -20.91
N LYS A 113 -11.04 24.67 -21.45
CA LYS A 113 -11.15 24.28 -22.87
C LYS A 113 -12.46 23.54 -23.14
N PHE A 114 -12.77 22.52 -22.34
CA PHE A 114 -14.01 21.77 -22.47
C PHE A 114 -15.24 22.67 -22.36
N LEU A 115 -15.29 23.58 -21.37
CA LEU A 115 -16.39 24.54 -21.24
C LEU A 115 -16.50 25.48 -22.44
N LYS A 116 -15.39 25.85 -23.09
CA LYS A 116 -15.41 26.71 -24.29
C LYS A 116 -15.81 25.96 -25.55
N GLU A 117 -15.52 24.67 -25.63
CA GLU A 117 -15.97 23.80 -26.73
C GLU A 117 -17.48 23.53 -26.60
N ASP A 118 -17.97 23.23 -25.40
CA ASP A 118 -19.39 22.97 -25.11
C ASP A 118 -20.30 24.22 -25.29
N ASN A 119 -19.75 25.43 -25.14
CA ASN A 119 -20.49 26.69 -25.39
C ASN A 119 -20.39 27.19 -26.84
N LYS A 120 -19.66 26.48 -27.71
CA LYS A 120 -19.52 26.84 -29.14
C LYS A 120 -20.46 26.05 -30.05
N ASP A 121 -21.08 24.99 -29.52
CA ASP A 121 -22.21 24.27 -30.11
C ASP A 121 -23.54 24.80 -29.53
#